data_AF-A0AAW7S431-F1
#
_entry.id   AF-A0AAW7S431-F1
#
_cell.length_a   1.000
_cell.length_b   1.000
_cell.length_c   1.000
_cell.angle_alpha   90.00
_cell.angle_beta   90.00
_cell.angle_gamma   90.00
#
_symmetry.space_group_name_H-M   'P 1'
#
loop_
_entity.id
_entity.type
_entity.pdbx_description
1 polymer ?
#
loop_
_entity_poly.entity_id
_entity_poly.type
_entity_poly.pdbx_seq_one_letter_code
_entity_poly.pdbx_strand_id
1 'polypeptide(L)'
;MMNDWARLPVNYGDVLRRAAESLFRTFEDSSAGTVVVDRDARVVWMNERYAARFGFADPQQAVGLDCEAVIPNSLMREVVSTGQPILLDIMETGREPLVVTRLPLKNEAGETVGAIGFALFDQLKTLTPIFSRYAQLQQQLIATQRSLAQARRAKYTFASFVGTSAASLETKRQARRAAQVDSPVLLLGETGTGKELLAHAIHAASARALQPLVTVNVAAIPDTLLETEFFGAAPGAYTGADRKGRIGKFELADRGTLFLDEIGDMPLPLQGKLLRVLQDKEFEPVGSNRIVRADVRIIAATSADLPALVAAGRFRADLYYRLNVLTIHAPPLRERASDIAALVYATLEELAAQHGRAAHCELTDDALRMLCAYPWPGNVRELRNTLERALMLSDRSVIDARALAPFLGPVRVSTDGAAPAQPLAVAPVERRAGEQPAAPAASYADALAAWERQFLTDALAACDGKVVEAAARIGIGRATLYKKLAALGIDR
;
A
#
# COMPACT_ATOMS: atom_id res chain seq x y z
N MET A 1 76.30 16.99 -14.13
CA MET A 1 77.19 16.61 -13.02
C MET A 1 76.55 15.46 -12.29
N MET A 2 77.27 14.33 -12.20
CA MET A 2 76.79 13.03 -11.72
C MET A 2 76.49 13.02 -10.22
N ASN A 3 75.47 12.25 -9.86
CA ASN A 3 75.10 11.81 -8.51
C ASN A 3 76.30 11.29 -7.72
N ASP A 4 76.66 11.98 -6.65
CA ASP A 4 77.59 11.46 -5.64
C ASP A 4 76.81 10.97 -4.41
N TRP A 5 76.14 9.82 -4.60
CA TRP A 5 75.56 9.02 -3.51
C TRP A 5 76.61 8.08 -2.86
N ALA A 6 77.89 8.18 -3.25
CA ALA A 6 78.91 7.20 -2.86
C ALA A 6 79.40 7.33 -1.41
N ARG A 7 79.03 8.40 -0.69
CA ARG A 7 79.26 8.54 0.77
C ARG A 7 78.10 9.29 1.42
N LEU A 8 77.15 8.55 2.00
CA LEU A 8 76.18 9.15 2.93
C LEU A 8 76.97 9.74 4.11
N PRO A 9 76.82 11.04 4.45
CA PRO A 9 77.50 11.62 5.60
C PRO A 9 77.11 10.85 6.87
N VAL A 10 78.09 10.59 7.75
CA VAL A 10 77.93 9.80 8.99
C VAL A 10 77.07 10.54 10.05
N ASN A 11 76.67 11.78 9.76
CA ASN A 11 75.86 12.61 10.64
C ASN A 11 74.36 12.46 10.33
N TYR A 12 73.61 11.98 11.31
CA TYR A 12 72.15 11.76 11.26
C TYR A 12 71.37 12.99 10.77
N GLY A 13 71.76 14.20 11.21
CA GLY A 13 71.09 15.44 10.83
C GLY A 13 71.25 15.81 9.35
N ASP A 14 72.42 15.53 8.76
CA ASP A 14 72.70 15.83 7.36
C ASP A 14 71.98 14.86 6.42
N VAL A 15 71.84 13.59 6.81
CA VAL A 15 71.07 12.60 6.07
C VAL A 15 69.57 12.96 6.08
N LEU A 16 69.03 13.33 7.24
CA LEU A 16 67.62 13.73 7.36
C LEU A 16 67.30 14.99 6.54
N ARG A 17 68.19 15.99 6.55
CA ARG A 17 68.03 17.23 5.76
C ARG A 17 68.04 16.94 4.26
N ARG A 18 69.02 16.17 3.78
CA ARG A 18 69.11 15.79 2.36
C ARG A 18 67.93 14.93 1.92
N ALA A 19 67.47 14.02 2.78
CA ALA A 19 66.28 13.22 2.53
C ALA A 19 65.01 14.09 2.45
N ALA A 20 64.84 15.05 3.37
CA ALA A 20 63.71 15.99 3.35
C ALA A 20 63.72 16.88 2.10
N GLU A 21 64.89 17.41 1.71
CA GLU A 21 65.05 18.18 0.47
C GLU A 21 64.73 17.34 -0.78
N SER A 22 65.21 16.10 -0.83
CA SER A 22 64.92 15.18 -1.94
C SER A 22 63.43 14.82 -2.01
N LEU A 23 62.80 14.53 -0.87
CA LEU A 23 61.37 14.22 -0.79
C LEU A 23 60.54 15.43 -1.22
N PHE A 24 60.85 16.63 -0.70
CA PHE A 24 60.16 17.86 -1.07
C PHE A 24 60.22 18.10 -2.58
N ARG A 25 61.40 18.01 -3.21
CA ARG A 25 61.54 18.14 -4.67
C ARG A 25 60.75 17.09 -5.43
N THR A 26 60.78 15.84 -4.97
CA THR A 26 60.03 14.73 -5.61
C THR A 26 58.51 14.99 -5.54
N PHE A 27 58.00 15.45 -4.40
CA PHE A 27 56.59 15.80 -4.24
C PHE A 27 56.22 17.05 -5.04
N GLU A 28 57.08 18.06 -5.08
CA GLU A 28 56.88 19.26 -5.88
C GLU A 28 56.78 18.93 -7.37
N ASP A 29 57.73 18.14 -7.91
CA ASP A 29 57.78 17.75 -9.32
C ASP A 29 56.56 16.91 -9.73
N SER A 30 56.11 16.02 -8.84
CA SER A 30 54.93 15.16 -9.03
C SER A 30 53.60 15.83 -8.68
N SER A 31 53.62 17.06 -8.16
CA SER A 31 52.42 17.84 -7.84
C SER A 31 51.99 18.76 -8.99
N ALA A 32 50.68 19.00 -9.05
CA ALA A 32 50.06 20.09 -9.81
C ALA A 32 50.42 21.47 -9.27
N GLY A 33 50.76 21.54 -7.98
CA GLY A 33 51.01 22.77 -7.28
C GLY A 33 51.35 22.52 -5.82
N THR A 34 52.23 23.34 -5.26
CA THR A 34 52.59 23.30 -3.84
C THR A 34 52.53 24.70 -3.25
N VAL A 35 52.03 24.82 -2.03
CA VAL A 35 51.98 26.08 -1.27
C VAL A 35 52.34 25.84 0.18
N VAL A 36 53.01 26.81 0.80
CA VAL A 36 53.35 26.83 2.23
C VAL A 36 52.77 28.10 2.83
N VAL A 37 52.16 27.97 3.99
CA VAL A 37 51.60 29.08 4.77
C VAL A 37 52.21 29.15 6.17
N ASP A 38 52.24 30.34 6.75
CA ASP A 38 52.65 30.56 8.14
C ASP A 38 51.54 30.24 9.16
N ARG A 39 51.79 30.58 10.43
CA ARG A 39 50.86 30.38 11.56
C ARG A 39 49.55 31.19 11.44
N ASP A 40 49.55 32.27 10.68
CA ASP A 40 48.37 33.11 10.45
C ASP A 40 47.66 32.76 9.12
N ALA A 41 48.08 31.65 8.49
CA ALA A 41 47.62 31.19 7.19
C ALA A 41 47.91 32.19 6.04
N ARG A 42 49.00 32.96 6.16
CA ARG A 42 49.51 33.77 5.04
C ARG A 42 50.48 32.96 4.21
N VAL A 43 50.43 33.11 2.89
CA VAL A 43 51.32 32.39 1.98
C VAL A 43 52.76 32.84 2.20
N VAL A 44 53.66 31.92 2.52
CA VAL A 44 55.10 32.19 2.64
C VAL A 44 55.89 31.70 1.43
N TRP A 45 55.35 30.71 0.72
CA TRP A 45 55.95 30.18 -0.49
C TRP A 45 54.90 29.47 -1.35
N MET A 46 55.05 29.54 -2.66
CA MET A 46 54.19 28.87 -3.63
C MET A 46 55.00 28.57 -4.89
N ASN A 47 54.81 27.40 -5.50
CA ASN A 47 55.50 27.11 -6.75
C ASN A 47 54.83 27.80 -7.96
N GLU A 48 55.60 28.00 -9.03
CA GLU A 48 55.16 28.72 -10.23
C GLU A 48 53.90 28.14 -10.87
N ARG A 49 53.79 26.81 -10.92
CA ARG A 49 52.63 26.12 -11.51
C ARG A 49 51.34 26.45 -10.77
N TYR A 50 51.39 26.52 -9.44
CA TYR A 50 50.21 26.78 -8.63
C TYR A 50 49.83 28.26 -8.63
N ALA A 51 50.83 29.16 -8.58
CA ALA A 51 50.62 30.60 -8.71
C ALA A 51 49.94 30.96 -10.04
N ALA A 52 50.44 30.40 -11.17
CA ALA A 52 49.86 30.61 -12.49
C ALA A 52 48.41 30.10 -12.59
N ARG A 53 48.05 29.05 -11.86
CA ARG A 53 46.68 28.51 -11.83
C ARG A 53 45.69 29.51 -11.23
N PHE A 54 46.11 30.25 -10.22
CA PHE A 54 45.29 31.26 -9.54
C PHE A 54 45.49 32.68 -10.07
N GLY A 55 46.12 32.82 -11.25
CA GLY A 55 46.18 34.09 -11.97
C GLY A 55 47.38 34.98 -11.63
N PHE A 56 48.38 34.45 -10.92
CA PHE A 56 49.62 35.17 -10.62
C PHE A 56 50.70 34.82 -11.66
N ALA A 57 51.27 35.82 -12.32
CA ALA A 57 52.38 35.64 -13.25
C ALA A 57 53.73 35.43 -12.54
N ASP A 58 53.85 35.95 -11.31
CA ASP A 58 55.01 35.80 -10.44
C ASP A 58 54.54 35.30 -9.06
N PRO A 59 55.02 34.13 -8.58
CA PRO A 59 54.66 33.59 -7.26
C PRO A 59 54.96 34.53 -6.09
N GLN A 60 55.95 35.42 -6.22
CA GLN A 60 56.27 36.37 -5.15
C GLN A 60 55.12 37.31 -4.84
N GLN A 61 54.24 37.58 -5.80
CA GLN A 61 53.05 38.42 -5.61
C GLN A 61 52.02 37.79 -4.67
N ALA A 62 52.04 36.46 -4.52
CA ALA A 62 51.17 35.75 -3.59
C ALA A 62 51.69 35.76 -2.15
N VAL A 63 52.99 36.01 -1.94
CA VAL A 63 53.62 35.94 -0.62
C VAL A 63 53.12 37.07 0.29
N GLY A 64 52.77 36.73 1.53
CA GLY A 64 52.25 37.64 2.56
C GLY A 64 50.73 37.85 2.52
N LEU A 65 50.06 37.44 1.43
CA LEU A 65 48.61 37.47 1.32
C LEU A 65 47.96 36.34 2.11
N ASP A 66 46.72 36.57 2.56
CA ASP A 66 45.89 35.51 3.16
C ASP A 66 45.67 34.36 2.17
N CYS A 67 45.81 33.12 2.65
CA CYS A 67 45.71 31.93 1.79
C CYS A 67 44.38 31.87 1.03
N GLU A 68 43.27 32.24 1.66
CA GLU A 68 41.94 32.22 1.05
C GLU A 68 41.75 33.33 0.01
N ALA A 69 42.54 34.41 0.07
CA ALA A 69 42.55 35.45 -0.95
C ALA A 69 43.29 35.00 -2.23
N VAL A 70 44.32 34.15 -2.08
CA VAL A 70 45.09 33.57 -3.20
C VAL A 70 44.41 32.30 -3.74
N ILE A 71 43.91 31.46 -2.85
CA ILE A 71 43.32 30.14 -3.12
C ILE A 71 41.92 30.10 -2.49
N PRO A 72 40.88 30.49 -3.23
CA PRO A 72 39.51 30.37 -2.74
C PRO A 72 39.19 28.92 -2.34
N ASN A 73 38.43 28.74 -1.24
CA ASN A 73 38.06 27.44 -0.66
C ASN A 73 39.23 26.61 -0.08
N SER A 74 40.38 27.21 0.18
CA SER A 74 41.49 26.53 0.86
C SER A 74 41.16 26.28 2.34
N LEU A 75 41.38 25.04 2.80
CA LEU A 75 41.28 24.65 4.23
C LEU A 75 42.64 24.70 4.95
N MET A 76 43.61 25.47 4.44
CA MET A 76 44.94 25.56 5.07
C MET A 76 44.89 26.16 6.49
N ARG A 77 44.02 27.14 6.72
CA ARG A 77 43.83 27.76 8.05
C ARG A 77 43.31 26.76 9.09
N GLU A 78 42.48 25.80 8.66
CA GLU A 78 42.02 24.72 9.54
C GLU A 78 43.18 23.82 9.98
N VAL A 79 44.08 23.46 9.06
CA VAL A 79 45.27 22.66 9.38
C VAL A 79 46.21 23.39 10.32
N VAL A 80 46.43 24.68 10.11
CA VAL A 80 47.31 25.50 10.96
C VAL A 80 46.72 25.65 12.37
N SER A 81 45.42 25.90 12.49
CA SER A 81 44.75 26.10 13.78
C SER A 81 44.56 24.81 14.58
N THR A 82 44.23 23.70 13.91
CA THR A 82 44.01 22.40 14.57
C THR A 82 45.30 21.62 14.78
N GLY A 83 46.34 21.88 13.98
CA GLY A 83 47.57 21.08 13.95
C GLY A 83 47.36 19.65 13.46
N GLN A 84 46.23 19.37 12.81
CA GLN A 84 45.86 18.06 12.26
C GLN A 84 45.98 18.07 10.73
N PRO A 85 46.53 17.00 10.11
CA PRO A 85 46.62 16.89 8.66
C PRO A 85 45.25 16.63 8.02
N ILE A 86 45.02 17.21 6.83
CA ILE A 86 43.88 16.90 5.97
C ILE A 86 44.43 16.20 4.71
N LEU A 87 44.09 14.92 4.53
CA LEU A 87 44.61 14.10 3.44
C LEU A 87 43.51 13.86 2.40
N LEU A 88 43.86 13.91 1.11
CA LEU A 88 42.97 13.53 -0.01
C LEU A 88 41.65 14.31 -0.08
N ASP A 89 41.71 15.62 0.15
CA ASP A 89 40.55 16.52 0.04
C ASP A 89 40.29 16.93 -1.42
N ILE A 90 39.02 17.09 -1.80
CA ILE A 90 38.64 17.56 -3.14
C ILE A 90 38.32 19.04 -3.05
N MET A 91 39.25 19.86 -3.54
CA MET A 91 39.08 21.30 -3.58
C MET A 91 38.52 21.72 -4.93
N GLU A 92 37.30 22.25 -4.95
CA GLU A 92 36.71 22.88 -6.13
C GLU A 92 37.49 24.16 -6.46
N THR A 93 38.02 24.23 -7.68
CA THR A 93 38.61 25.44 -8.24
C THR A 93 37.78 25.89 -9.44
N GLY A 94 37.79 27.17 -9.78
CA GLY A 94 37.04 27.71 -10.94
C GLY A 94 37.43 27.13 -12.32
N ARG A 95 38.33 26.13 -12.37
CA ARG A 95 38.69 25.35 -13.57
C ARG A 95 38.28 23.89 -13.39
N GLU A 96 39.16 23.09 -12.76
CA GLU A 96 38.98 21.66 -12.52
C GLU A 96 39.17 21.34 -11.03
N PRO A 97 38.43 20.37 -10.45
CA PRO A 97 38.63 19.97 -9.07
C PRO A 97 40.03 19.36 -8.88
N LEU A 98 40.69 19.70 -7.76
CA LEU A 98 42.01 19.19 -7.40
C LEU A 98 41.92 18.32 -6.16
N VAL A 99 42.70 17.23 -6.13
CA VAL A 99 42.94 16.48 -4.89
C VAL A 99 44.08 17.14 -4.15
N VAL A 100 43.84 17.61 -2.92
CA VAL A 100 44.79 18.37 -2.13
C VAL A 100 45.09 17.64 -0.82
N THR A 101 46.36 17.53 -0.49
CA THR A 101 46.85 17.05 0.81
C THR A 101 47.49 18.22 1.53
N ARG A 102 47.11 18.45 2.80
CA ARG A 102 47.58 19.54 3.64
C ARG A 102 48.16 18.99 4.93
N LEU A 103 49.40 19.32 5.22
CA LEU A 103 50.16 18.82 6.37
C LEU A 103 50.60 19.99 7.26
N PRO A 104 50.43 19.91 8.59
CA PRO A 104 50.93 20.94 9.50
C PRO A 104 52.46 20.87 9.57
N LEU A 105 53.11 22.03 9.56
CA LEU A 105 54.53 22.18 9.83
C LEU A 105 54.70 22.44 11.33
N LYS A 106 55.53 21.64 12.00
CA LYS A 106 55.74 21.72 13.45
C LYS A 106 57.20 22.06 13.78
N ASN A 107 57.41 22.84 14.83
CA ASN A 107 58.75 23.08 15.39
C ASN A 107 59.23 21.89 16.25
N GLU A 108 60.45 21.96 16.77
CA GLU A 108 61.04 20.92 17.63
C GLU A 108 60.24 20.69 18.93
N ALA A 109 59.48 21.69 19.39
CA ALA A 109 58.58 21.59 20.54
C ALA A 109 57.21 20.98 20.19
N GLY A 110 56.95 20.65 18.91
CA GLY A 110 55.70 20.07 18.44
C GLY A 110 54.58 21.06 18.17
N GLU A 111 54.84 22.37 18.26
CA GLU A 111 53.88 23.43 17.99
C GLU A 111 53.75 23.68 16.49
N THR A 112 52.53 23.91 16.01
CA THR A 112 52.27 24.22 14.61
C THR A 112 52.78 25.63 14.27
N VAL A 113 53.73 25.71 13.35
CA VAL A 113 54.34 26.96 12.86
C VAL A 113 53.84 27.36 11.46
N GLY A 114 53.09 26.48 10.81
CA GLY A 114 52.52 26.72 9.49
C GLY A 114 51.92 25.44 8.90
N ALA A 115 51.67 25.43 7.60
CA ALA A 115 51.21 24.24 6.88
C ALA A 115 51.74 24.21 5.45
N ILE A 116 51.87 23.01 4.90
CA ILE A 116 52.23 22.76 3.51
C ILE A 116 51.11 22.00 2.80
N GLY A 117 50.78 22.43 1.59
CA GLY A 117 49.71 21.87 0.77
C GLY A 117 50.25 21.41 -0.58
N PHE A 118 49.87 20.20 -0.98
CA PHE A 118 50.18 19.59 -2.27
C PHE A 118 48.90 19.36 -3.04
N ALA A 119 48.76 19.98 -4.20
CA ALA A 119 47.74 19.66 -5.18
C ALA A 119 48.26 18.54 -6.09
N LEU A 120 47.57 17.41 -6.16
CA LEU A 120 47.99 16.25 -6.94
C LEU A 120 47.21 16.19 -8.26
N PHE A 121 47.91 16.14 -9.40
CA PHE A 121 47.30 15.89 -10.72
C PHE A 121 47.15 14.37 -10.94
N ASP A 122 46.14 13.97 -11.72
CA ASP A 122 45.96 12.62 -12.29
C ASP A 122 45.78 11.43 -11.29
N GLN A 123 45.77 11.66 -9.98
CA GLN A 123 45.36 10.63 -9.00
C GLN A 123 43.85 10.39 -8.94
N LEU A 124 43.05 11.23 -9.61
CA LEU A 124 41.62 10.97 -9.79
C LEU A 124 41.40 9.61 -10.45
N LYS A 125 42.22 9.18 -11.43
CA LYS A 125 42.07 7.87 -12.12
C LYS A 125 42.05 6.67 -11.18
N THR A 126 42.81 6.71 -10.09
CA THR A 126 42.89 5.59 -9.12
C THR A 126 41.67 5.57 -8.19
N LEU A 127 41.04 6.71 -7.95
CA LEU A 127 39.85 6.83 -7.10
C LEU A 127 38.53 6.81 -7.89
N THR A 128 38.54 7.13 -9.19
CA THR A 128 37.38 7.08 -10.10
C THR A 128 36.59 5.76 -10.01
N PRO A 129 37.22 4.56 -9.93
CA PRO A 129 36.48 3.30 -9.84
C PRO A 129 35.71 3.11 -8.53
N ILE A 130 36.18 3.70 -7.42
CA ILE A 130 35.50 3.62 -6.12
C ILE A 130 34.33 4.60 -6.12
N PHE A 131 34.55 5.82 -6.61
CA PHE A 131 33.50 6.83 -6.71
C PHE A 131 32.40 6.44 -7.70
N SER A 132 32.73 5.84 -8.84
CA SER A 132 31.73 5.35 -9.79
C SER A 132 30.88 4.22 -9.20
N ARG A 133 31.49 3.29 -8.45
CA ARG A 133 30.73 2.27 -7.70
C ARG A 133 29.86 2.88 -6.61
N TYR A 134 30.36 3.85 -5.85
CA TYR A 134 29.58 4.53 -4.82
C TYR A 134 28.38 5.27 -5.42
N ALA A 135 28.59 6.04 -6.49
CA ALA A 135 27.52 6.74 -7.19
C ALA A 135 26.49 5.78 -7.80
N GLN A 136 26.94 4.66 -8.39
CA GLN A 136 26.05 3.64 -8.95
C GLN A 136 25.24 2.94 -7.86
N LEU A 137 25.87 2.60 -6.72
CA LEU A 137 25.18 2.04 -5.57
C LEU A 137 24.17 3.01 -4.98
N GLN A 138 24.51 4.29 -4.87
CA GLN A 138 23.57 5.35 -4.44
C GLN A 138 22.38 5.46 -5.38
N GLN A 139 22.61 5.48 -6.70
CA GLN A 139 21.54 5.50 -7.70
C GLN A 139 20.66 4.25 -7.64
N GLN A 140 21.25 3.06 -7.49
CA GLN A 140 20.51 1.81 -7.31
C GLN A 140 19.69 1.82 -6.02
N LEU A 141 20.23 2.35 -4.93
CA LEU A 141 19.51 2.52 -3.67
C LEU A 141 18.31 3.45 -3.83
N ILE A 142 18.51 4.62 -4.44
CA ILE A 142 17.44 5.59 -4.70
C ILE A 142 16.38 4.99 -5.63
N ALA A 143 16.78 4.28 -6.69
CA ALA A 143 15.85 3.62 -7.61
C ALA A 143 15.07 2.50 -6.92
N THR A 144 15.73 1.69 -6.09
CA THR A 144 15.10 0.61 -5.32
C THR A 144 14.13 1.17 -4.28
N GLN A 145 14.55 2.21 -3.54
CA GLN A 145 13.70 2.93 -2.59
C GLN A 145 12.48 3.53 -3.29
N ARG A 146 12.65 4.14 -4.47
CA ARG A 146 11.54 4.69 -5.27
C ARG A 146 10.59 3.60 -5.75
N SER A 147 11.11 2.47 -6.23
CA SER A 147 10.30 1.32 -6.68
C SER A 147 9.49 0.70 -5.53
N LEU A 148 10.14 0.47 -4.38
CA LEU A 148 9.47 -0.01 -3.16
C LEU A 148 8.45 1.00 -2.62
N ALA A 149 8.76 2.30 -2.67
CA ALA A 149 7.84 3.35 -2.29
C ALA A 149 6.63 3.40 -3.23
N GLN A 150 6.82 3.27 -4.55
CA GLN A 150 5.71 3.21 -5.52
C GLN A 150 4.82 1.99 -5.30
N ALA A 151 5.41 0.81 -5.04
CA ALA A 151 4.65 -0.42 -4.76
C ALA A 151 3.76 -0.31 -3.51
N ARG A 152 4.11 0.60 -2.58
CA ARG A 152 3.39 0.82 -1.31
C ARG A 152 2.56 2.11 -1.29
N ARG A 153 2.33 2.76 -2.43
CA ARG A 153 1.41 3.91 -2.50
C ARG A 153 -0.04 3.45 -2.56
N ALA A 154 -0.94 4.33 -2.14
CA ALA A 154 -2.37 4.11 -2.33
C ALA A 154 -2.72 3.97 -3.81
N LYS A 155 -3.26 2.81 -4.16
CA LYS A 155 -3.79 2.49 -5.50
C LYS A 155 -5.08 3.24 -5.87
N TYR A 156 -5.86 3.65 -4.87
CA TYR A 156 -7.22 4.17 -5.05
C TYR A 156 -7.36 5.56 -4.45
N THR A 157 -8.28 6.33 -5.02
CA THR A 157 -8.62 7.68 -4.54
C THR A 157 -10.12 7.77 -4.26
N PHE A 158 -10.60 8.92 -3.79
CA PHE A 158 -12.04 9.13 -3.59
C PHE A 158 -12.86 9.01 -4.87
N ALA A 159 -12.24 9.18 -6.06
CA ALA A 159 -12.90 8.92 -7.34
C ALA A 159 -13.15 7.42 -7.56
N SER A 160 -12.30 6.54 -7.01
CA SER A 160 -12.48 5.09 -7.09
C SER A 160 -13.70 4.59 -6.30
N PHE A 161 -14.15 5.33 -5.28
CA PHE A 161 -15.43 5.05 -4.61
C PHE A 161 -16.57 5.69 -5.41
N VAL A 162 -17.10 4.96 -6.39
CA VAL A 162 -18.12 5.47 -7.32
C VAL A 162 -19.47 5.67 -6.62
N GLY A 163 -20.15 6.78 -6.94
CA GLY A 163 -21.48 7.11 -6.40
C GLY A 163 -21.64 8.58 -6.01
N THR A 164 -22.87 9.07 -6.14
CA THR A 164 -23.32 10.44 -5.86
C THR A 164 -24.56 10.49 -4.96
N SER A 165 -25.05 9.34 -4.49
CA SER A 165 -26.10 9.27 -3.47
C SER A 165 -25.72 10.06 -2.21
N ALA A 166 -26.73 10.52 -1.46
CA ALA A 166 -26.51 11.26 -0.21
C ALA A 166 -25.62 10.47 0.77
N ALA A 167 -25.84 9.15 0.90
CA ALA A 167 -25.03 8.27 1.75
C ALA A 167 -23.57 8.18 1.27
N SER A 168 -23.33 8.03 -0.04
CA SER A 168 -21.99 8.00 -0.62
C SER A 168 -21.26 9.35 -0.46
N LEU A 169 -21.97 10.47 -0.68
CA LEU A 169 -21.40 11.81 -0.49
C LEU A 169 -21.05 12.09 0.96
N GLU A 170 -21.90 11.68 1.91
CA GLU A 170 -21.64 11.79 3.33
C GLU A 170 -20.39 10.99 3.73
N THR A 171 -20.30 9.74 3.27
CA THR A 171 -19.14 8.87 3.52
C THR A 171 -17.86 9.51 2.99
N LYS A 172 -17.87 10.01 1.75
CA LYS A 172 -16.72 10.73 1.16
C LYS A 172 -16.36 11.99 1.96
N ARG A 173 -17.35 12.75 2.44
CA ARG A 173 -17.13 13.96 3.23
C ARG A 173 -16.45 13.63 4.56
N GLN A 174 -16.94 12.63 5.28
CA GLN A 174 -16.35 12.17 6.54
C GLN A 174 -14.92 11.66 6.32
N ALA A 175 -14.70 10.84 5.29
CA ALA A 175 -13.39 10.32 4.95
C ALA A 175 -12.38 11.42 4.57
N ARG A 176 -12.81 12.45 3.84
CA ARG A 176 -11.96 13.63 3.57
C ARG A 176 -11.57 14.39 4.83
N ARG A 177 -12.51 14.55 5.79
CA ARG A 177 -12.20 15.18 7.09
C ARG A 177 -11.22 14.33 7.89
N ALA A 178 -11.44 13.02 7.93
CA ALA A 178 -10.53 12.10 8.59
C ALA A 178 -9.13 12.13 7.99
N ALA A 179 -8.98 12.31 6.67
CA ALA A 179 -7.68 12.40 6.02
C ALA A 179 -6.81 13.57 6.54
N GLN A 180 -7.42 14.68 6.99
CA GLN A 180 -6.74 15.89 7.46
C GLN A 180 -6.13 15.77 8.86
N VAL A 181 -6.51 14.74 9.61
CA VAL A 181 -6.05 14.51 10.98
C VAL A 181 -5.30 13.18 11.07
N ASP A 182 -4.37 13.08 12.02
CA ASP A 182 -3.53 11.88 12.19
C ASP A 182 -4.15 10.83 13.12
N SER A 183 -5.37 11.08 13.60
CA SER A 183 -6.10 10.17 14.49
C SER A 183 -6.43 8.83 13.81
N PRO A 184 -6.53 7.73 14.60
CA PRO A 184 -7.02 6.45 14.11
C PRO A 184 -8.41 6.57 13.49
N VAL A 185 -8.63 5.83 12.40
CA VAL A 185 -9.92 5.78 11.69
C VAL A 185 -10.46 4.36 11.73
N LEU A 186 -11.74 4.21 12.10
CA LEU A 186 -12.47 2.95 12.08
C LEU A 186 -13.52 2.97 10.96
N LEU A 187 -13.37 2.08 9.99
CA LEU A 187 -14.29 1.88 8.87
C LEU A 187 -15.23 0.73 9.19
N LEU A 188 -16.51 1.04 9.38
CA LEU A 188 -17.55 0.06 9.66
C LEU A 188 -18.37 -0.21 8.41
N GLY A 189 -18.71 -1.47 8.15
CA GLY A 189 -19.65 -1.81 7.09
C GLY A 189 -19.51 -3.25 6.64
N GLU A 190 -20.52 -3.72 5.93
CA GLU A 190 -20.58 -5.09 5.42
C GLU A 190 -19.39 -5.43 4.50
N THR A 191 -19.17 -6.73 4.28
CA THR A 191 -18.19 -7.19 3.31
C THR A 191 -18.56 -6.71 1.91
N GLY A 192 -17.57 -6.21 1.16
CA GLY A 192 -17.77 -5.78 -0.23
C GLY A 192 -18.35 -4.37 -0.42
N THR A 193 -18.47 -3.54 0.62
CA THR A 193 -18.94 -2.14 0.50
C THR A 193 -17.88 -1.15 -0.02
N GLY A 194 -16.61 -1.55 -0.05
CA GLY A 194 -15.49 -0.73 -0.51
C GLY A 194 -14.65 -0.08 0.60
N LYS A 195 -14.59 -0.70 1.79
CA LYS A 195 -13.77 -0.21 2.92
C LYS A 195 -12.28 -0.03 2.55
N GLU A 196 -11.71 -0.94 1.76
CA GLU A 196 -10.33 -0.82 1.26
C GLU A 196 -10.14 0.42 0.37
N LEU A 197 -11.10 0.71 -0.51
CA LEU A 197 -11.07 1.92 -1.36
C LEU A 197 -11.07 3.19 -0.51
N LEU A 198 -11.89 3.21 0.55
CA LEU A 198 -11.94 4.33 1.49
C LEU A 198 -10.63 4.47 2.27
N ALA A 199 -10.04 3.38 2.76
CA ALA A 199 -8.75 3.40 3.46
C ALA A 199 -7.62 3.97 2.60
N HIS A 200 -7.53 3.50 1.35
CA HIS A 200 -6.60 4.02 0.36
C HIS A 200 -6.83 5.50 0.07
N ALA A 201 -8.08 5.91 -0.12
CA ALA A 201 -8.43 7.30 -0.40
C ALA A 201 -8.11 8.24 0.77
N ILE A 202 -8.35 7.80 2.02
CA ILE A 202 -8.01 8.53 3.24
C ILE A 202 -6.49 8.74 3.32
N HIS A 203 -5.71 7.68 3.10
CA HIS A 203 -4.25 7.78 3.10
C HIS A 203 -3.76 8.72 1.99
N ALA A 204 -4.25 8.55 0.76
CA ALA A 204 -3.88 9.35 -0.41
C ALA A 204 -4.17 10.85 -0.25
N ALA A 205 -5.19 11.20 0.54
CA ALA A 205 -5.57 12.58 0.82
C ALA A 205 -4.99 13.14 2.14
N SER A 206 -4.11 12.40 2.81
CA SER A 206 -3.51 12.78 4.09
C SER A 206 -2.13 13.42 3.95
N ALA A 207 -1.62 14.00 5.04
CA ALA A 207 -0.23 14.47 5.11
C ALA A 207 0.81 13.34 4.88
N ARG A 208 0.40 12.08 5.03
CA ARG A 208 1.24 10.88 4.84
C ARG A 208 1.12 10.27 3.44
N ALA A 209 0.49 10.94 2.47
CA ALA A 209 0.22 10.37 1.13
C ALA A 209 1.46 9.92 0.32
N LEU A 210 2.65 10.48 0.62
CA LEU A 210 3.91 10.08 0.01
C LEU A 210 4.65 8.97 0.78
N GLN A 211 4.17 8.63 1.97
CA GLN A 211 4.72 7.61 2.88
C GLN A 211 4.08 6.24 2.58
N PRO A 212 4.64 5.12 3.07
CA PRO A 212 4.09 3.81 2.77
C PRO A 212 2.67 3.61 3.34
N LEU A 213 1.80 3.01 2.53
CA LEU A 213 0.56 2.38 2.97
C LEU A 213 0.78 0.86 2.99
N VAL A 214 0.76 0.28 4.19
CA VAL A 214 0.86 -1.16 4.39
C VAL A 214 -0.52 -1.70 4.69
N THR A 215 -0.99 -2.68 3.91
CA THR A 215 -2.30 -3.30 4.07
C THR A 215 -2.16 -4.70 4.64
N VAL A 216 -2.96 -5.03 5.65
CA VAL A 216 -2.99 -6.35 6.28
C VAL A 216 -4.44 -6.79 6.45
N ASN A 217 -4.79 -7.92 5.86
CA ASN A 217 -6.05 -8.61 6.14
C ASN A 217 -5.82 -9.60 7.27
N VAL A 218 -6.39 -9.33 8.44
CA VAL A 218 -6.21 -10.15 9.65
C VAL A 218 -6.78 -11.55 9.45
N ALA A 219 -7.95 -11.65 8.82
CA ALA A 219 -8.63 -12.92 8.57
C ALA A 219 -7.87 -13.86 7.60
N ALA A 220 -6.95 -13.31 6.79
CA ALA A 220 -6.19 -14.08 5.81
C ALA A 220 -4.90 -14.70 6.37
N ILE A 221 -4.45 -14.28 7.55
CA ILE A 221 -3.19 -14.73 8.15
C ILE A 221 -3.50 -15.72 9.27
N PRO A 222 -2.89 -16.93 9.28
CA PRO A 222 -3.04 -17.85 10.40
C PRO A 222 -2.60 -17.22 11.72
N ASP A 223 -3.36 -17.45 12.79
CA ASP A 223 -3.10 -16.91 14.14
C ASP A 223 -1.64 -17.12 14.60
N THR A 224 -1.06 -18.28 14.27
CA THR A 224 0.31 -18.65 14.63
C THR A 224 1.37 -17.80 13.96
N LEU A 225 1.07 -17.18 12.81
CA LEU A 225 1.98 -16.33 12.05
C LEU A 225 1.68 -14.85 12.22
N LEU A 226 0.48 -14.51 12.69
CA LEU A 226 0.00 -13.13 12.77
C LEU A 226 0.92 -12.25 13.62
N GLU A 227 1.41 -12.77 14.74
CA GLU A 227 2.36 -12.04 15.59
C GLU A 227 3.67 -11.70 14.85
N THR A 228 4.25 -12.70 14.18
CA THR A 228 5.51 -12.56 13.43
C THR A 228 5.35 -11.65 12.21
N GLU A 229 4.20 -11.69 11.53
CA GLU A 229 3.90 -10.77 10.43
C GLU A 229 3.84 -9.32 10.92
N PHE A 230 3.11 -9.05 11.99
CA PHE A 230 2.89 -7.70 12.50
C PHE A 230 4.15 -7.09 13.11
N PHE A 231 4.79 -7.79 14.04
CA PHE A 231 5.88 -7.28 14.86
C PHE A 231 7.27 -7.72 14.40
N GLY A 232 7.35 -8.64 13.44
CA GLY A 232 8.62 -9.20 12.99
C GLY A 232 9.17 -10.25 13.96
N ALA A 233 10.28 -10.86 13.58
CA ALA A 233 10.95 -11.90 14.35
C ALA A 233 12.47 -11.75 14.29
N ALA A 234 13.11 -11.94 15.44
CA ALA A 234 14.57 -12.06 15.51
C ALA A 234 15.05 -13.37 14.84
N PRO A 235 16.32 -13.42 14.39
CA PRO A 235 16.91 -14.66 13.89
C PRO A 235 16.76 -15.79 14.93
N GLY A 236 16.19 -16.93 14.53
CA GLY A 236 16.01 -18.11 15.39
C GLY A 236 14.75 -18.13 16.27
N ALA A 237 13.86 -17.14 16.16
CA ALA A 237 12.67 -17.03 17.01
C ALA A 237 11.51 -17.99 16.68
N TYR A 238 11.50 -18.63 15.50
CA TYR A 238 10.45 -19.60 15.11
C TYR A 238 10.98 -20.71 14.18
N THR A 239 10.24 -21.81 14.09
CA THR A 239 10.59 -22.96 13.23
C THR A 239 10.49 -22.57 11.76
N GLY A 240 11.63 -22.51 11.06
CA GLY A 240 11.72 -22.05 9.66
C GLY A 240 12.23 -20.62 9.48
N ALA A 241 12.72 -19.97 10.55
CA ALA A 241 13.29 -18.62 10.46
C ALA A 241 14.56 -18.61 9.59
N ASP A 242 14.51 -17.78 8.54
CA ASP A 242 15.67 -17.42 7.73
C ASP A 242 16.76 -16.80 8.61
N ARG A 243 18.04 -17.03 8.31
CA ARG A 243 19.19 -16.59 9.15
C ARG A 243 19.22 -15.07 9.39
N LYS A 244 18.44 -14.29 8.65
CA LYS A 244 18.41 -12.82 8.67
C LYS A 244 17.28 -12.21 9.50
N GLY A 245 16.39 -13.01 10.10
CA GLY A 245 15.20 -12.50 10.79
C GLY A 245 14.16 -11.93 9.82
N ARG A 246 13.04 -11.44 10.35
CA ARG A 246 11.90 -10.94 9.56
C ARG A 246 11.45 -9.57 10.04
N ILE A 247 11.35 -8.62 9.12
CA ILE A 247 10.84 -7.27 9.38
C ILE A 247 9.31 -7.31 9.47
N GLY A 248 8.75 -6.72 10.53
CA GLY A 248 7.30 -6.68 10.79
C GLY A 248 6.57 -5.60 9.99
N LYS A 249 5.25 -5.76 9.80
CA LYS A 249 4.40 -4.77 9.10
C LYS A 249 4.42 -3.40 9.76
N PHE A 250 4.54 -3.32 11.08
CA PHE A 250 4.65 -2.03 11.78
C PHE A 250 5.91 -1.26 11.38
N GLU A 251 7.06 -1.93 11.32
CA GLU A 251 8.32 -1.33 10.88
C GLU A 251 8.24 -0.91 9.41
N LEU A 252 7.62 -1.73 8.56
CA LEU A 252 7.41 -1.40 7.14
C LEU A 252 6.48 -0.21 6.92
N ALA A 253 5.62 0.10 7.90
CA ALA A 253 4.66 1.20 7.88
C ALA A 253 5.14 2.43 8.65
N ASP A 254 6.39 2.45 9.13
CA ASP A 254 6.93 3.59 9.88
C ASP A 254 6.80 4.90 9.09
N ARG A 255 6.37 5.96 9.78
CA ARG A 255 5.96 7.28 9.24
C ARG A 255 4.81 7.26 8.24
N GLY A 256 4.28 6.08 7.93
CA GLY A 256 3.22 5.84 6.96
C GLY A 256 1.89 5.52 7.61
N THR A 257 1.13 4.64 6.98
CA THR A 257 -0.17 4.19 7.43
C THR A 257 -0.27 2.68 7.36
N LEU A 258 -0.81 2.06 8.40
CA LEU A 258 -1.14 0.64 8.43
C LEU A 258 -2.66 0.49 8.36
N PHE A 259 -3.12 -0.12 7.28
CA PHE A 259 -4.52 -0.50 7.08
C PHE A 259 -4.75 -1.93 7.56
N LEU A 260 -5.65 -2.08 8.53
CA LEU A 260 -6.02 -3.36 9.15
C LEU A 260 -7.44 -3.72 8.71
N ASP A 261 -7.56 -4.66 7.77
CA ASP A 261 -8.86 -5.18 7.35
C ASP A 261 -9.29 -6.36 8.22
N GLU A 262 -10.57 -6.40 8.53
CA GLU A 262 -11.23 -7.32 9.47
C GLU A 262 -10.55 -7.40 10.86
N ILE A 263 -10.34 -6.23 11.49
CA ILE A 263 -9.73 -6.14 12.83
C ILE A 263 -10.50 -6.93 13.92
N GLY A 264 -11.80 -7.19 13.71
CA GLY A 264 -12.64 -7.98 14.61
C GLY A 264 -12.21 -9.44 14.74
N ASP A 265 -11.47 -9.97 13.76
CA ASP A 265 -10.96 -11.35 13.77
C ASP A 265 -9.61 -11.48 14.49
N MET A 266 -9.06 -10.38 15.04
CA MET A 266 -7.76 -10.40 15.71
C MET A 266 -7.82 -11.19 17.03
N PRO A 267 -6.92 -12.16 17.27
CA PRO A 267 -6.85 -12.89 18.54
C PRO A 267 -6.60 -11.97 19.75
N LEU A 268 -7.27 -12.24 20.88
CA LEU A 268 -7.15 -11.47 22.12
C LEU A 268 -5.71 -11.17 22.59
N PRO A 269 -4.75 -12.12 22.53
CA PRO A 269 -3.37 -11.83 22.95
C PRO A 269 -2.71 -10.73 22.11
N LEU A 270 -3.02 -10.67 20.81
CA LEU A 270 -2.45 -9.69 19.89
C LEU A 270 -3.09 -8.32 20.01
N GLN A 271 -4.37 -8.26 20.40
CA GLN A 271 -5.05 -7.00 20.70
C GLN A 271 -4.31 -6.20 21.81
N GLY A 272 -3.80 -6.89 22.83
CA GLY A 272 -3.01 -6.25 23.90
C GLY A 272 -1.68 -5.67 23.40
N LYS A 273 -1.00 -6.37 22.48
CA LYS A 273 0.24 -5.86 21.87
C LYS A 273 -0.05 -4.68 20.93
N LEU A 274 -1.09 -4.78 20.11
CA LEU A 274 -1.54 -3.68 19.25
C LEU A 274 -1.85 -2.41 20.05
N LEU A 275 -2.51 -2.55 21.21
CA LEU A 275 -2.80 -1.44 22.10
C LEU A 275 -1.53 -0.73 22.57
N ARG A 276 -0.48 -1.47 22.97
CA ARG A 276 0.81 -0.89 23.37
C ARG A 276 1.44 -0.09 22.22
N VAL A 277 1.41 -0.62 21.01
CA VAL A 277 1.94 0.12 19.83
C VAL A 277 1.16 1.40 19.58
N LEU A 278 -0.17 1.35 19.71
CA LEU A 278 -1.04 2.53 19.55
C LEU A 278 -0.85 3.60 20.63
N GLN A 279 -0.39 3.23 21.82
CA GLN A 279 -0.17 4.12 22.95
C GLN A 279 1.25 4.68 22.98
N ASP A 280 2.23 3.77 22.93
CA ASP A 280 3.65 4.07 23.20
C ASP A 280 4.47 4.26 21.92
N LYS A 281 3.91 3.91 20.75
CA LYS A 281 4.61 3.87 19.44
C LYS A 281 5.84 2.94 19.45
N GLU A 282 5.80 1.93 20.31
CA GLU A 282 6.89 1.00 20.57
C GLU A 282 6.38 -0.44 20.51
N PHE A 283 7.21 -1.35 20.00
CA PHE A 283 6.96 -2.79 20.02
C PHE A 283 8.25 -3.59 20.11
N GLU A 284 8.13 -4.86 20.47
CA GLU A 284 9.23 -5.82 20.54
C GLU A 284 9.00 -6.93 19.50
N PRO A 285 9.97 -7.17 18.59
CA PRO A 285 9.90 -8.32 17.69
C PRO A 285 9.88 -9.65 18.44
N VAL A 286 9.25 -10.67 17.85
CA VAL A 286 9.18 -12.00 18.45
C VAL A 286 10.58 -12.55 18.69
N GLY A 287 10.85 -13.01 19.93
CA GLY A 287 12.15 -13.53 20.35
C GLY A 287 13.25 -12.47 20.50
N SER A 288 12.90 -11.17 20.53
CA SER A 288 13.82 -10.07 20.80
C SER A 288 13.45 -9.32 22.07
N ASN A 289 14.45 -8.82 22.80
CA ASN A 289 14.27 -7.88 23.91
C ASN A 289 14.53 -6.43 23.46
N ARG A 290 14.65 -6.19 22.15
CA ARG A 290 14.92 -4.86 21.61
C ARG A 290 13.59 -4.16 21.32
N ILE A 291 13.41 -3.02 21.96
CA ILE A 291 12.30 -2.10 21.66
C ILE A 291 12.56 -1.40 20.32
N VAL A 292 11.56 -1.43 19.45
CA VAL A 292 11.53 -0.75 18.15
C VAL A 292 10.45 0.34 18.19
N ARG A 293 10.82 1.57 17.84
CA ARG A 293 9.88 2.70 17.69
C ARG A 293 9.38 2.78 16.27
N ALA A 294 8.06 2.91 16.09
CA ALA A 294 7.44 3.16 14.79
C ALA A 294 6.28 4.13 14.91
N ASP A 295 6.32 5.22 14.15
CA ASP A 295 5.24 6.21 14.09
C ASP A 295 4.25 5.87 12.98
N VAL A 296 3.23 5.08 13.31
CA VAL A 296 2.29 4.55 12.33
C VAL A 296 0.88 5.07 12.56
N ARG A 297 0.29 5.65 11.52
CA ARG A 297 -1.15 5.97 11.52
C ARG A 297 -1.96 4.70 11.27
N ILE A 298 -3.02 4.48 12.06
CA ILE A 298 -3.89 3.30 11.89
C ILE A 298 -5.20 3.67 11.18
N ILE A 299 -5.54 2.86 10.18
CA ILE A 299 -6.90 2.78 9.63
C ILE A 299 -7.34 1.33 9.83
N ALA A 300 -8.38 1.10 10.61
CA ALA A 300 -8.94 -0.23 10.84
C ALA A 300 -10.28 -0.35 10.13
N ALA A 301 -10.61 -1.55 9.64
CA ALA A 301 -11.89 -1.87 9.03
C ALA A 301 -12.43 -3.18 9.60
N THR A 302 -13.75 -3.29 9.71
CA THR A 302 -14.40 -4.56 10.04
C THR A 302 -15.86 -4.58 9.62
N SER A 303 -16.36 -5.78 9.35
CA SER A 303 -17.78 -6.09 9.20
C SER A 303 -18.46 -6.54 10.50
N ALA A 304 -17.68 -6.86 11.54
CA ALA A 304 -18.20 -7.32 12.82
C ALA A 304 -18.69 -6.17 13.72
N ASP A 305 -19.67 -6.48 14.57
CA ASP A 305 -20.13 -5.59 15.63
C ASP A 305 -19.12 -5.61 16.80
N LEU A 306 -18.17 -4.66 16.78
CA LEU A 306 -17.15 -4.53 17.82
C LEU A 306 -17.74 -4.35 19.23
N PRO A 307 -18.75 -3.47 19.46
CA PRO A 307 -19.44 -3.41 20.75
C PRO A 307 -19.95 -4.77 21.25
N ALA A 308 -20.58 -5.58 20.38
CA ALA A 308 -21.04 -6.92 20.75
C ALA A 308 -19.87 -7.87 21.06
N LEU A 309 -18.76 -7.79 20.31
CA LEU A 309 -17.54 -8.56 20.60
C LEU A 309 -16.89 -8.16 21.92
N VAL A 310 -16.94 -6.88 22.29
CA VAL A 310 -16.48 -6.39 23.59
C VAL A 310 -17.35 -6.93 24.72
N ALA A 311 -18.68 -6.87 24.57
CA ALA A 311 -19.61 -7.45 25.55
C ALA A 311 -19.42 -8.97 25.73
N ALA A 312 -19.06 -9.67 24.65
CA ALA A 312 -18.75 -11.10 24.67
C ALA A 312 -17.33 -11.43 25.16
N GLY A 313 -16.51 -10.43 25.52
CA GLY A 313 -15.12 -10.63 25.96
C GLY A 313 -14.16 -11.10 24.86
N ARG A 314 -14.57 -11.04 23.58
CA ARG A 314 -13.75 -11.44 22.42
C ARG A 314 -12.93 -10.28 21.84
N PHE A 315 -13.27 -9.05 22.21
CA PHE A 315 -12.52 -7.86 21.85
C PHE A 315 -12.28 -6.99 23.10
N ARG A 316 -11.10 -6.41 23.24
CA ARG A 316 -10.79 -5.59 24.42
C ARG A 316 -11.43 -4.21 24.31
N ALA A 317 -12.08 -3.76 25.38
CA ALA A 317 -12.72 -2.47 25.45
C ALA A 317 -11.72 -1.30 25.27
N ASP A 318 -10.54 -1.41 25.86
CA ASP A 318 -9.47 -0.39 25.78
C ASP A 318 -8.98 -0.15 24.34
N LEU A 319 -8.77 -1.23 23.58
CA LEU A 319 -8.43 -1.16 22.16
C LEU A 319 -9.58 -0.59 21.33
N TYR A 320 -10.83 -0.98 21.62
CA TYR A 320 -11.99 -0.45 20.91
C TYR A 320 -12.06 1.07 21.03
N TYR A 321 -11.96 1.62 22.24
CA TYR A 321 -12.01 3.07 22.44
C TYR A 321 -10.82 3.81 21.79
N ARG A 322 -9.64 3.16 21.70
CA ARG A 322 -8.47 3.75 21.03
C ARG A 322 -8.60 3.76 19.50
N LEU A 323 -9.31 2.80 18.92
CA LEU A 323 -9.59 2.73 17.48
C LEU A 323 -10.81 3.59 17.07
N ASN A 324 -11.84 3.63 17.92
CA ASN A 324 -13.12 4.31 17.68
C ASN A 324 -13.05 5.83 17.94
N VAL A 325 -12.00 6.49 17.41
CA VAL A 325 -11.83 7.95 17.52
C VAL A 325 -12.56 8.64 16.37
N LEU A 326 -12.36 8.18 15.15
CA LEU A 326 -13.07 8.65 13.96
C LEU A 326 -13.73 7.46 13.28
N THR A 327 -15.05 7.44 13.28
CA THR A 327 -15.82 6.31 12.77
C THR A 327 -16.55 6.71 11.50
N ILE A 328 -16.37 5.91 10.45
CA ILE A 328 -16.98 6.13 9.15
C ILE A 328 -17.73 4.86 8.77
N HIS A 329 -19.01 5.00 8.48
CA HIS A 329 -19.83 3.91 8.00
C HIS A 329 -19.77 3.86 6.47
N ALA A 330 -19.36 2.73 5.92
CA ALA A 330 -19.46 2.41 4.50
C ALA A 330 -20.85 1.80 4.25
N PRO A 331 -21.77 2.55 3.59
CA PRO A 331 -23.15 2.10 3.44
C PRO A 331 -23.22 0.87 2.52
N PRO A 332 -24.10 -0.10 2.84
CA PRO A 332 -24.39 -1.21 1.95
C PRO A 332 -25.04 -0.71 0.66
N LEU A 333 -24.90 -1.47 -0.41
CA LEU A 333 -25.32 -1.07 -1.76
C LEU A 333 -26.83 -0.80 -1.85
N ARG A 334 -27.65 -1.51 -1.06
CA ARG A 334 -29.09 -1.28 -0.91
C ARG A 334 -29.46 0.12 -0.39
N GLU A 335 -28.62 0.74 0.45
CA GLU A 335 -28.85 2.10 0.97
C GLU A 335 -28.42 3.19 -0.01
N ARG A 336 -27.72 2.80 -1.08
CA ARG A 336 -27.26 3.68 -2.15
C ARG A 336 -27.63 3.15 -3.53
N ALA A 337 -28.86 2.65 -3.67
CA ALA A 337 -29.34 2.03 -4.91
C ALA A 337 -29.23 2.95 -6.15
N SER A 338 -29.33 4.28 -5.97
CA SER A 338 -29.13 5.25 -7.04
C SER A 338 -27.71 5.23 -7.63
N ASP A 339 -26.72 4.71 -6.90
CA ASP A 339 -25.34 4.59 -7.36
C ASP A 339 -25.09 3.33 -8.20
N ILE A 340 -26.03 2.36 -8.21
CA ILE A 340 -25.86 1.06 -8.88
C ILE A 340 -25.60 1.26 -10.37
N ALA A 341 -26.34 2.14 -11.05
CA ALA A 341 -26.15 2.38 -12.47
C ALA A 341 -24.73 2.87 -12.78
N ALA A 342 -24.25 3.88 -12.05
CA ALA A 342 -22.90 4.40 -12.22
C ALA A 342 -21.83 3.33 -11.92
N LEU A 343 -22.03 2.51 -10.89
CA LEU A 343 -21.16 1.40 -10.54
C LEU A 343 -21.10 0.34 -11.65
N VAL A 344 -22.24 -0.02 -12.23
CA VAL A 344 -22.33 -0.99 -13.33
C VAL A 344 -21.52 -0.52 -14.53
N TYR A 345 -21.74 0.71 -14.99
CA TYR A 345 -21.01 1.24 -16.15
C TYR A 345 -19.50 1.32 -15.90
N ALA A 346 -19.09 1.86 -14.74
CA ALA A 346 -17.67 1.92 -14.38
C ALA A 346 -17.04 0.53 -14.30
N THR A 347 -17.75 -0.46 -13.75
CA THR A 347 -17.26 -1.84 -13.63
C THR A 347 -17.15 -2.52 -14.99
N LEU A 348 -18.14 -2.33 -15.87
CA LEU A 348 -18.10 -2.89 -17.23
C LEU A 348 -16.97 -2.30 -18.06
N GLU A 349 -16.72 -1.00 -17.94
CA GLU A 349 -15.59 -0.33 -18.60
C GLU A 349 -14.24 -0.91 -18.11
N GLU A 350 -14.08 -1.08 -16.79
CA GLU A 350 -12.90 -1.70 -16.21
C GLU A 350 -12.68 -3.14 -16.69
N LEU A 351 -13.75 -3.96 -16.69
CA LEU A 351 -13.71 -5.34 -17.14
C LEU A 351 -13.41 -5.46 -18.65
N ALA A 352 -13.97 -4.58 -19.47
CA ALA A 352 -13.71 -4.55 -20.92
C ALA A 352 -12.24 -4.25 -21.22
N ALA A 353 -11.65 -3.28 -20.52
CA ALA A 353 -10.24 -2.93 -20.64
C ALA A 353 -9.31 -4.10 -20.25
N GLN A 354 -9.65 -4.84 -19.20
CA GLN A 354 -8.87 -5.99 -18.73
C GLN A 354 -8.89 -7.18 -19.70
N HIS A 355 -10.02 -7.42 -20.37
CA HIS A 355 -10.21 -8.57 -21.26
C HIS A 355 -9.84 -8.29 -22.72
N GLY A 356 -9.30 -7.10 -23.04
CA GLY A 356 -8.92 -6.73 -24.41
C GLY A 356 -10.11 -6.70 -25.39
N ARG A 357 -11.35 -6.67 -24.89
CA ARG A 357 -12.55 -6.52 -25.73
C ARG A 357 -12.77 -5.03 -25.96
N ALA A 358 -12.50 -4.57 -27.19
CA ALA A 358 -12.71 -3.19 -27.60
C ALA A 358 -14.20 -2.77 -27.68
N ALA A 359 -15.13 -3.71 -27.51
CA ALA A 359 -16.56 -3.44 -27.60
C ALA A 359 -17.12 -3.08 -26.22
N HIS A 360 -17.65 -1.85 -26.10
CA HIS A 360 -18.55 -1.46 -25.02
C HIS A 360 -19.69 -2.48 -24.94
N CYS A 361 -19.81 -3.18 -23.82
CA CYS A 361 -20.98 -4.03 -23.59
C CYS A 361 -22.17 -3.14 -23.26
N GLU A 362 -23.19 -3.21 -24.10
CA GLU A 362 -24.44 -2.49 -23.87
C GLU A 362 -25.30 -3.27 -22.89
N LEU A 363 -25.83 -2.56 -21.88
CA LEU A 363 -26.74 -3.14 -20.91
C LEU A 363 -28.16 -2.69 -21.25
N THR A 364 -29.09 -3.63 -21.40
CA THR A 364 -30.51 -3.28 -21.66
C THR A 364 -31.15 -2.60 -20.43
N ASP A 365 -32.15 -1.75 -20.65
CA ASP A 365 -32.87 -1.08 -19.55
C ASP A 365 -33.55 -2.07 -18.58
N ASP A 366 -34.04 -3.20 -19.09
CA ASP A 366 -34.61 -4.27 -18.25
C ASP A 366 -33.54 -4.91 -17.36
N ALA A 367 -32.34 -5.14 -17.90
CA ALA A 367 -31.20 -5.63 -17.12
C ALA A 367 -30.80 -4.63 -16.04
N LEU A 368 -30.73 -3.33 -16.37
CA LEU A 368 -30.41 -2.30 -15.38
C LEU A 368 -31.44 -2.24 -14.25
N ARG A 369 -32.74 -2.28 -14.59
CA ARG A 369 -33.82 -2.32 -13.60
C ARG A 369 -33.72 -3.53 -12.69
N MET A 370 -33.39 -4.71 -13.25
CA MET A 370 -33.18 -5.92 -12.47
C MET A 370 -32.00 -5.78 -11.49
N LEU A 371 -30.87 -5.22 -11.93
CA LEU A 371 -29.72 -4.97 -11.06
C LEU A 371 -30.04 -3.95 -9.95
N CYS A 372 -30.80 -2.90 -10.25
CA CYS A 372 -31.20 -1.88 -9.27
C CYS A 372 -32.19 -2.41 -8.23
N ALA A 373 -33.02 -3.40 -8.58
CA ALA A 373 -34.02 -3.98 -7.68
C ALA A 373 -33.46 -5.04 -6.74
N TYR A 374 -32.28 -5.59 -7.03
CA TYR A 374 -31.67 -6.65 -6.22
C TYR A 374 -31.01 -6.07 -4.95
N PRO A 375 -31.12 -6.72 -3.78
CA PRO A 375 -30.63 -6.18 -2.50
C PRO A 375 -29.10 -6.23 -2.32
N TRP A 376 -28.37 -7.01 -3.12
CA TRP A 376 -26.90 -7.14 -3.08
C TRP A 376 -26.31 -7.45 -1.69
N PRO A 377 -26.58 -8.64 -1.11
CA PRO A 377 -26.00 -9.04 0.19
C PRO A 377 -24.46 -9.04 0.21
N GLY A 378 -23.79 -9.31 -0.92
CA GLY A 378 -22.34 -9.19 -1.08
C GLY A 378 -21.88 -7.85 -1.66
N ASN A 379 -22.77 -6.85 -1.68
CA ASN A 379 -22.51 -5.46 -2.06
C ASN A 379 -21.81 -5.34 -3.43
N VAL A 380 -20.83 -4.45 -3.55
CA VAL A 380 -20.13 -4.16 -4.82
C VAL A 380 -19.30 -5.36 -5.30
N ARG A 381 -18.83 -6.21 -4.38
CA ARG A 381 -18.08 -7.43 -4.72
C ARG A 381 -18.97 -8.44 -5.44
N GLU A 382 -20.20 -8.67 -4.96
CA GLU A 382 -21.17 -9.52 -5.64
C GLU A 382 -21.62 -8.93 -6.97
N LEU A 383 -21.86 -7.61 -7.03
CA LEU A 383 -22.19 -6.91 -8.27
C LEU A 383 -21.11 -7.12 -9.33
N ARG A 384 -19.84 -6.87 -8.99
CA ARG A 384 -18.70 -7.06 -9.90
C ARG A 384 -18.60 -8.51 -10.39
N ASN A 385 -18.66 -9.48 -9.49
CA ASN A 385 -18.59 -10.90 -9.85
C ASN A 385 -19.77 -11.33 -10.73
N THR A 386 -20.94 -10.71 -10.57
CA THR A 386 -22.12 -10.99 -11.38
C THR A 386 -21.98 -10.42 -12.79
N LEU A 387 -21.50 -9.18 -12.92
CA LEU A 387 -21.22 -8.55 -14.21
C LEU A 387 -20.09 -9.27 -14.96
N GLU A 388 -19.03 -9.67 -14.26
CA GLU A 388 -17.91 -10.44 -14.85
C GLU A 388 -18.38 -11.79 -15.39
N ARG A 389 -19.16 -12.54 -14.60
CA ARG A 389 -19.76 -13.81 -15.06
C ARG A 389 -20.68 -13.61 -16.26
N ALA A 390 -21.54 -12.59 -16.22
CA ALA A 390 -22.42 -12.26 -17.33
C ALA A 390 -21.63 -11.92 -18.59
N LEU A 391 -20.53 -11.16 -18.49
CA LEU A 391 -19.66 -10.80 -19.60
C LEU A 391 -18.95 -12.02 -20.21
N MET A 392 -18.47 -12.95 -19.38
CA MET A 392 -17.79 -14.16 -19.83
C MET A 392 -18.72 -15.16 -20.52
N LEU A 393 -19.96 -15.28 -20.04
CA LEU A 393 -20.96 -16.22 -20.57
C LEU A 393 -21.82 -15.62 -21.69
N SER A 394 -21.68 -14.33 -21.97
CA SER A 394 -22.34 -13.68 -23.09
C SER A 394 -21.47 -13.77 -24.34
N ASP A 395 -21.98 -14.49 -25.35
CA ASP A 395 -21.44 -14.46 -26.72
C ASP A 395 -21.80 -13.16 -27.47
N ARG A 396 -22.65 -12.32 -26.87
CA ARG A 396 -23.19 -11.08 -27.44
C ARG A 396 -22.53 -9.86 -26.82
N SER A 397 -22.48 -8.77 -27.58
CA SER A 397 -22.08 -7.43 -27.09
C SER A 397 -23.14 -6.75 -26.21
N VAL A 398 -24.27 -7.42 -25.94
CA VAL A 398 -25.40 -6.89 -25.17
C VAL A 398 -25.72 -7.83 -24.01
N ILE A 399 -25.78 -7.29 -22.79
CA ILE A 399 -26.20 -8.00 -21.58
C ILE A 399 -27.68 -7.68 -21.34
N ASP A 400 -28.53 -8.70 -21.50
CA ASP A 400 -29.96 -8.62 -21.25
C ASP A 400 -30.36 -9.20 -19.89
N ALA A 401 -31.62 -8.99 -19.50
CA ALA A 401 -32.15 -9.51 -18.23
C ALA A 401 -32.11 -11.04 -18.14
N ARG A 402 -32.16 -11.74 -19.28
CA ARG A 402 -32.11 -13.22 -19.33
C ARG A 402 -30.71 -13.75 -19.06
N ALA A 403 -29.68 -13.02 -19.48
CA ALA A 403 -28.29 -13.32 -19.16
C ALA A 403 -27.98 -13.13 -17.66
N LEU A 404 -28.65 -12.19 -16.99
CA LEU A 404 -28.44 -11.91 -15.55
C LEU A 404 -29.28 -12.79 -14.62
N ALA A 405 -30.48 -13.19 -15.04
CA ALA A 405 -31.43 -13.95 -14.22
C ALA A 405 -30.85 -15.23 -13.57
N PRO A 406 -29.95 -16.01 -14.19
CA PRO A 406 -29.35 -17.18 -13.56
C PRO A 406 -28.43 -16.87 -12.37
N PHE A 407 -27.90 -15.65 -12.29
CA PHE A 407 -26.94 -15.25 -11.25
C PHE A 407 -27.57 -14.47 -10.10
N LEU A 408 -28.81 -14.01 -10.28
CA LEU A 408 -29.58 -13.29 -9.27
C LEU A 408 -30.58 -14.28 -8.66
N GLY A 409 -30.53 -14.46 -7.33
CA GLY A 409 -31.50 -15.30 -6.63
C GLY A 409 -32.94 -14.80 -6.80
N PRO A 410 -33.97 -15.60 -6.47
CA PRO A 410 -35.36 -15.19 -6.62
C PRO A 410 -35.60 -13.87 -5.88
N VAL A 411 -35.86 -12.81 -6.65
CA VAL A 411 -36.23 -11.50 -6.16
C VAL A 411 -37.53 -11.65 -5.40
N ARG A 412 -37.47 -11.74 -4.07
CA ARG A 412 -38.65 -11.45 -3.24
C ARG A 412 -38.88 -9.96 -3.36
N VAL A 413 -39.79 -9.58 -4.24
CA VAL A 413 -40.33 -8.23 -4.28
C VAL A 413 -40.97 -7.98 -2.93
N SER A 414 -40.27 -7.26 -2.05
CA SER A 414 -40.86 -6.69 -0.85
C SER A 414 -41.83 -5.61 -1.30
N THR A 415 -43.10 -5.97 -1.44
CA THR A 415 -44.19 -5.00 -1.52
C THR A 415 -44.50 -4.51 -0.11
N ASP A 416 -43.66 -3.64 0.43
CA ASP A 416 -44.02 -2.84 1.60
C ASP A 416 -44.49 -1.46 1.12
N GLY A 417 -45.81 -1.28 1.16
CA GLY A 417 -46.46 -0.04 0.77
C GLY A 417 -47.98 -0.06 0.70
N ALA A 418 -48.67 -0.91 1.47
CA ALA A 418 -50.08 -0.72 1.85
C ALA A 418 -50.45 -1.73 2.94
N ALA A 419 -50.49 -1.27 4.19
CA ALA A 419 -51.16 -2.00 5.26
C ALA A 419 -52.67 -2.07 4.94
N PRO A 420 -53.30 -3.25 4.87
CA PRO A 420 -54.75 -3.31 4.98
C PRO A 420 -55.10 -3.14 6.46
N ALA A 421 -55.92 -2.13 6.73
CA ALA A 421 -56.47 -1.82 8.03
C ALA A 421 -57.10 -3.05 8.69
N GLN A 422 -56.85 -3.19 9.99
CA GLN A 422 -57.53 -4.14 10.87
C GLN A 422 -59.03 -3.81 10.94
N PRO A 423 -59.93 -4.78 10.82
CA PRO A 423 -61.24 -4.70 11.42
C PRO A 423 -61.22 -5.43 12.77
N LEU A 424 -61.45 -4.63 13.81
CA LEU A 424 -62.05 -4.91 15.12
C LEU A 424 -62.18 -6.37 15.60
N ALA A 425 -61.64 -6.56 16.80
CA ALA A 425 -61.78 -7.71 17.67
C ALA A 425 -63.22 -8.20 17.84
N VAL A 426 -63.39 -9.51 17.69
CA VAL A 426 -64.51 -10.27 18.28
C VAL A 426 -63.89 -11.26 19.28
N ALA A 427 -64.44 -11.27 20.49
CA ALA A 427 -63.94 -11.97 21.67
C ALA A 427 -63.77 -13.50 21.47
N PRO A 428 -62.88 -14.16 22.27
CA PRO A 428 -62.51 -15.55 22.05
C PRO A 428 -63.60 -16.50 22.56
N VAL A 429 -64.02 -17.44 21.72
CA VAL A 429 -64.71 -18.66 22.16
C VAL A 429 -63.63 -19.69 22.46
N GLU A 430 -63.55 -20.08 23.73
CA GLU A 430 -62.73 -21.18 24.23
C GLU A 430 -62.99 -22.46 23.41
N ARG A 431 -61.94 -23.02 22.81
CA ARG A 431 -61.92 -24.44 22.44
C ARG A 431 -60.69 -25.13 22.98
N ARG A 432 -60.98 -26.30 23.54
CA ARG A 432 -60.18 -27.14 24.41
C ARG A 432 -58.94 -27.67 23.72
N ALA A 433 -57.93 -27.92 24.56
CA ALA A 433 -56.75 -28.70 24.26
C ALA A 433 -57.10 -30.07 23.65
N GLY A 434 -56.37 -30.42 22.59
CA GLY A 434 -56.32 -31.78 22.03
C GLY A 434 -56.66 -31.83 20.55
N GLU A 435 -55.72 -31.46 19.68
CA GLU A 435 -55.55 -32.07 18.34
C GLU A 435 -54.25 -31.55 17.71
N GLN A 436 -53.29 -32.46 17.53
CA GLN A 436 -52.11 -32.24 16.68
C GLN A 436 -52.58 -32.04 15.23
N PRO A 437 -51.97 -31.15 14.43
CA PRO A 437 -52.31 -31.06 13.02
C PRO A 437 -51.92 -32.38 12.34
N ALA A 438 -52.93 -33.07 11.80
CA ALA A 438 -52.76 -34.28 11.02
C ALA A 438 -51.83 -34.02 9.83
N ALA A 439 -50.88 -34.93 9.61
CA ALA A 439 -50.13 -35.01 8.37
C ALA A 439 -51.11 -35.07 7.17
N PRO A 440 -50.78 -34.47 6.01
CA PRO A 440 -51.65 -34.52 4.85
C PRO A 440 -51.95 -35.97 4.48
N ALA A 441 -53.24 -36.32 4.43
CA ALA A 441 -53.75 -37.67 4.20
C ALA A 441 -53.53 -38.21 2.76
N ALA A 442 -52.80 -37.48 1.92
CA ALA A 442 -52.56 -37.81 0.52
C ALA A 442 -51.06 -37.87 0.24
N SER A 443 -50.61 -38.94 -0.42
CA SER A 443 -49.25 -39.06 -0.90
C SER A 443 -48.95 -37.93 -1.89
N TYR A 444 -47.68 -37.53 -2.01
CA TYR A 444 -47.22 -36.62 -3.08
C TYR A 444 -47.71 -37.08 -4.46
N ALA A 445 -47.77 -38.40 -4.68
CA ALA A 445 -48.30 -38.97 -5.92
C ALA A 445 -49.80 -38.69 -6.12
N ASP A 446 -50.61 -38.74 -5.05
CA ASP A 446 -52.04 -38.49 -5.11
C ASP A 446 -52.35 -36.99 -5.33
N ALA A 447 -51.57 -36.12 -4.67
CA ALA A 447 -51.68 -34.67 -4.86
C ALA A 447 -51.30 -34.25 -6.30
N LEU A 448 -50.26 -34.85 -6.86
CA LEU A 448 -49.84 -34.60 -8.24
C LEU A 448 -50.88 -35.13 -9.24
N ALA A 449 -51.46 -36.31 -9.01
CA ALA A 449 -52.50 -36.87 -9.87
C ALA A 449 -53.80 -36.05 -9.82
N ALA A 450 -54.19 -35.53 -8.65
CA ALA A 450 -55.34 -34.66 -8.50
C ALA A 450 -55.16 -33.31 -9.22
N TRP A 451 -53.97 -32.71 -9.07
CA TRP A 451 -53.62 -31.49 -9.79
C TRP A 451 -53.58 -31.71 -11.31
N GLU A 452 -52.94 -32.80 -11.76
CA GLU A 452 -52.84 -33.12 -13.18
C GLU A 452 -54.21 -33.40 -13.80
N ARG A 453 -55.11 -34.08 -13.08
CA ARG A 453 -56.50 -34.27 -13.50
C ARG A 453 -57.20 -32.92 -13.70
N GLN A 454 -57.14 -32.03 -12.70
CA GLN A 454 -57.80 -30.73 -12.77
C GLN A 454 -57.26 -29.88 -13.93
N PHE A 455 -55.94 -29.83 -14.08
CA PHE A 455 -55.28 -29.06 -15.14
C PHE A 455 -55.69 -29.55 -16.54
N LEU A 456 -55.77 -30.86 -16.76
CA LEU A 456 -56.18 -31.42 -18.04
C LEU A 456 -57.68 -31.24 -18.33
N THR A 457 -58.53 -31.30 -17.30
CA THR A 457 -59.96 -31.01 -17.42
C THR A 457 -60.20 -29.54 -17.78
N ASP A 458 -59.51 -28.60 -17.12
CA ASP A 458 -59.61 -27.17 -17.40
C ASP A 458 -59.11 -26.84 -18.82
N ALA A 459 -58.03 -27.50 -19.27
CA ALA A 459 -57.51 -27.35 -20.62
C ALA A 459 -58.46 -27.88 -21.71
N LEU A 460 -59.20 -28.95 -21.43
CA LEU A 460 -60.23 -29.48 -22.34
C LEU A 460 -61.48 -28.59 -22.37
N ALA A 461 -61.92 -28.11 -21.20
CA ALA A 461 -63.07 -27.20 -21.10
C ALA A 461 -62.81 -25.87 -21.83
N ALA A 462 -61.59 -25.32 -21.71
CA ALA A 462 -61.19 -24.10 -22.42
C ALA A 462 -61.06 -24.26 -23.95
N CYS A 463 -61.15 -25.49 -24.46
CA CYS A 463 -61.05 -25.85 -25.88
C CYS A 463 -62.28 -26.63 -26.36
N ASP A 464 -63.41 -26.54 -25.66
CA ASP A 464 -64.71 -27.11 -26.07
C ASP A 464 -64.63 -28.63 -26.37
N GLY A 465 -63.81 -29.36 -25.60
CA GLY A 465 -63.59 -30.81 -25.77
C GLY A 465 -62.66 -31.19 -26.94
N LYS A 466 -62.08 -30.22 -27.66
CA LYS A 466 -61.17 -30.48 -28.78
C LYS A 466 -59.77 -30.84 -28.31
N VAL A 467 -59.52 -32.13 -28.15
CA VAL A 467 -58.26 -32.71 -27.67
C VAL A 467 -57.01 -32.24 -28.44
N VAL A 468 -57.11 -32.02 -29.76
CA VAL A 468 -55.96 -31.57 -30.58
C VAL A 468 -55.58 -30.12 -30.28
N GLU A 469 -56.57 -29.24 -30.11
CA GLU A 469 -56.36 -27.83 -29.77
C GLU A 469 -55.86 -27.70 -28.32
N ALA A 470 -56.42 -28.49 -27.40
CA ALA A 470 -55.98 -28.54 -26.01
C ALA A 470 -54.51 -29.00 -25.88
N ALA A 471 -54.11 -30.05 -26.61
CA ALA A 471 -52.73 -30.56 -26.63
C ALA A 471 -51.73 -29.51 -27.13
N ALA A 472 -52.07 -28.81 -28.21
CA ALA A 472 -51.25 -27.74 -28.77
C ALA A 472 -51.13 -26.55 -27.80
N ARG A 473 -52.23 -26.19 -27.12
CA ARG A 473 -52.28 -25.06 -26.19
C ARG A 473 -51.46 -25.28 -24.92
N ILE A 474 -51.44 -26.51 -24.40
CA ILE A 474 -50.66 -26.87 -23.20
C ILE A 474 -49.26 -27.40 -23.53
N GLY A 475 -48.89 -27.46 -24.81
CA GLY A 475 -47.53 -27.80 -25.25
C GLY A 475 -47.16 -29.28 -25.13
N ILE A 476 -48.12 -30.21 -25.17
CA ILE A 476 -47.84 -31.65 -25.16
C ILE A 476 -48.27 -32.34 -26.44
N GLY A 477 -47.55 -33.39 -26.83
CA GLY A 477 -47.90 -34.17 -28.02
C GLY A 477 -49.28 -34.82 -27.91
N ARG A 478 -50.04 -34.83 -29.01
CA ARG A 478 -51.40 -35.43 -29.09
C ARG A 478 -51.47 -36.82 -28.45
N ALA A 479 -50.54 -37.71 -28.81
CA ALA A 479 -50.51 -39.08 -28.29
C ALA A 479 -50.28 -39.15 -26.77
N THR A 480 -49.54 -38.19 -26.21
CA THR A 480 -49.27 -38.07 -24.78
C THR A 480 -50.50 -37.60 -24.02
N LEU A 481 -51.25 -36.63 -24.57
CA LEU A 481 -52.51 -36.18 -23.98
C LEU A 481 -53.54 -37.32 -23.94
N TYR A 482 -53.71 -38.07 -25.02
CA TYR A 482 -54.62 -39.22 -25.05
C TYR A 482 -54.28 -40.29 -23.99
N LYS A 483 -53.00 -40.60 -23.80
CA LYS A 483 -52.56 -41.54 -22.76
C LYS A 483 -52.87 -41.04 -21.35
N LYS A 484 -52.69 -39.74 -21.10
CA LYS A 484 -52.95 -39.12 -19.78
C LYS A 484 -54.44 -39.03 -19.45
N LEU A 485 -55.28 -38.67 -20.43
CA LEU A 485 -56.73 -38.66 -20.26
C LEU A 485 -57.29 -40.05 -19.95
N ALA A 486 -56.79 -41.08 -20.64
CA ALA A 486 -57.18 -42.47 -20.39
C ALA A 486 -56.70 -42.98 -19.02
N ALA A 487 -55.48 -42.63 -18.60
CA ALA A 487 -54.94 -43.02 -17.30
C ALA A 487 -55.67 -42.35 -16.12
N LEU A 488 -56.19 -41.14 -16.30
CA LEU A 488 -56.85 -40.35 -15.26
C LEU A 488 -58.39 -40.48 -15.28
N GLY A 489 -58.96 -41.17 -16.26
CA GLY A 489 -60.40 -41.43 -16.38
C GLY A 489 -61.23 -40.19 -16.72
N ILE A 490 -60.69 -39.28 -17.55
CA ILE A 490 -61.38 -38.04 -17.95
C ILE A 490 -62.13 -38.30 -19.27
N ASP A 491 -63.46 -38.21 -19.23
CA ASP A 491 -64.32 -38.35 -20.41
C ASP A 491 -64.27 -37.09 -21.30
N ARG A 492 -64.61 -37.30 -22.58
CA ARG A 492 -64.42 -36.32 -23.67
C ARG A 492 -65.44 -35.19 -23.67
#